data_AF-A0A0C3QBE5-F1
#
_entry.id   AF-A0A0C3QBE5-F1
#
_cell.length_a   1.000
_cell.length_b   1.000
_cell.length_c   1.000
_cell.angle_alpha   90.00
_cell.angle_beta   90.00
_cell.angle_gamma   90.00
#
_symmetry.space_group_name_H-M   'P 1'
#
loop_
_entity.id
_entity.type
_entity.pdbx_description
1 polymer ?
#
loop_
_entity_poly.entity_id
_entity_poly.type
_entity_poly.pdbx_seq_one_letter_code
_entity_poly.pdbx_strand_id
1 'polypeptide(L)' 'PGTGKTRTIAEVVKVWCQQGKTAYLVAQTNVGVKNIAEKLIQEEITDFRLLVSDEFYEEW' A
#
# COMPACT_ATOMS: atom_id res chain seq x y z
N PRO A 1 9.03 13.16 9.11
CA PRO A 1 8.71 13.62 7.73
C PRO A 1 9.97 13.55 6.84
N GLY A 2 9.91 12.88 5.67
CA GLY A 2 11.00 12.93 4.67
C GLY A 2 12.05 11.81 4.65
N THR A 3 11.97 10.76 5.47
CA THR A 3 13.04 9.73 5.55
C THR A 3 12.87 8.54 4.58
N GLY A 4 12.06 8.65 3.52
CA GLY A 4 11.92 7.60 2.51
C GLY A 4 11.21 6.30 2.93
N LYS A 5 10.71 6.18 4.17
CA LYS A 5 10.07 4.95 4.70
C LYS A 5 9.04 4.33 3.76
N THR A 6 8.13 5.13 3.23
CA THR A 6 7.07 4.65 2.33
C THR A 6 7.60 4.24 0.96
N ARG A 7 8.70 4.85 0.49
CA ARG A 7 9.39 4.41 -0.73
C ARG A 7 10.07 3.06 -0.53
N THR A 8 10.70 2.85 0.63
CA THR A 8 11.29 1.55 0.99
C THR A 8 10.24 0.44 0.99
N ILE A 9 9.03 0.71 1.52
CA ILE A 9 7.92 -0.26 1.49
C ILE A 9 7.57 -0.61 0.04
N ALA A 10 7.39 0.37 -0.83
CA ALA A 10 7.05 0.12 -2.24
C ALA A 10 8.13 -0.70 -2.97
N GLU A 11 9.41 -0.40 -2.75
CA GLU A 11 10.52 -1.16 -3.35
C GLU A 11 10.55 -2.62 -2.87
N VAL A 12 10.34 -2.87 -1.58
CA VAL A 12 10.26 -4.24 -1.05
C VAL A 12 9.09 -5.00 -1.69
N VAL A 13 7.94 -4.35 -1.84
CA VAL A 13 6.76 -4.95 -2.49
C VAL A 13 7.06 -5.30 -3.95
N LYS A 14 7.70 -4.41 -4.72
CA LYS A 14 8.12 -4.70 -6.11
C LYS A 14 8.98 -5.96 -6.19
N VAL A 15 9.99 -6.08 -5.34
CA VAL A 15 10.88 -7.24 -5.31
C VAL A 15 10.12 -8.53 -4.98
N TRP A 16 9.18 -8.48 -4.03
CA TRP A 16 8.36 -9.65 -3.70
C TRP A 16 7.40 -10.04 -4.82
N CYS A 17 6.75 -9.08 -5.48
CA CYS A 17 5.90 -9.33 -6.66
C CYS A 17 6.71 -9.99 -7.79
N GLN A 18 7.93 -9.51 -8.07
CA GLN A 18 8.83 -10.12 -9.06
C GLN A 18 9.24 -11.56 -8.72
N GLN A 19 9.23 -11.91 -7.42
CA GLN A 19 9.49 -13.26 -6.93
C GLN A 19 8.22 -14.12 -6.88
N GLY A 20 7.07 -13.63 -7.37
CA GLY A 20 5.78 -14.33 -7.29
C GLY A 20 5.24 -14.46 -5.87
N LYS A 21 5.69 -13.61 -4.94
CA LYS A 21 5.24 -13.62 -3.54
C LYS A 21 4.12 -12.61 -3.33
N THR A 22 3.22 -12.93 -2.41
CA THR A 22 2.16 -12.03 -1.95
C THR A 22 2.64 -11.22 -0.75
N ALA A 23 2.41 -9.91 -0.78
CA ALA A 23 2.68 -9.00 0.33
C ALA A 23 1.37 -8.66 1.07
N TYR A 24 1.38 -8.76 2.40
CA TYR A 24 0.31 -8.24 3.25
C TYR A 24 0.80 -6.98 3.96
N LEU A 25 0.21 -5.84 3.60
CA LEU A 25 0.53 -4.55 4.21
C LEU A 25 -0.59 -4.17 5.17
N VAL A 26 -0.22 -3.83 6.41
CA VAL A 26 -1.16 -3.48 7.47
C VAL A 26 -0.80 -2.14 8.07
N ALA A 27 -1.83 -1.36 8.43
CA ALA A 27 -1.69 -0.10 9.14
C ALA A 27 -2.75 -0.02 10.24
N GLN A 28 -2.48 0.80 11.27
CA GLN A 28 -3.35 0.93 12.43
C GLN A 28 -4.69 1.62 12.11
N THR A 29 -4.77 2.39 11.03
CA THR A 29 -5.97 3.16 10.65
C THR A 29 -6.27 3.00 9.17
N ASN A 30 -7.54 3.16 8.78
CA ASN A 30 -7.96 3.16 7.38
C ASN A 30 -7.22 4.24 6.56
N VAL A 31 -6.99 5.43 7.14
CA VAL A 31 -6.16 6.49 6.52
C VAL A 31 -4.73 5.99 6.26
N GLY A 32 -4.15 5.20 7.16
CA GLY A 32 -2.85 4.59 6.96
C GLY A 32 -2.84 3.57 5.81
N VAL A 33 -3.90 2.75 5.69
CA VAL A 33 -4.09 1.81 4.58
C VAL A 33 -4.20 2.56 3.25
N LYS A 34 -5.03 3.61 3.19
CA LYS A 34 -5.14 4.54 2.06
C LYS A 34 -3.79 5.13 1.64
N ASN A 35 -3.03 5.68 2.59
CA ASN A 35 -1.73 6.30 2.31
C ASN A 35 -0.70 5.29 1.74
N ILE A 36 -0.73 4.04 2.19
CA ILE A 36 0.13 2.98 1.63
C ILE A 36 -0.29 2.70 0.19
N ALA A 37 -1.59 2.51 -0.05
CA ALA A 37 -2.10 2.17 -1.37
C ALA A 37 -1.91 3.29 -2.40
N GLU A 38 -2.11 4.57 -2.04
CA GLU A 38 -1.74 5.71 -2.88
C GLU A 38 -0.26 5.70 -3.25
N LYS A 39 0.60 5.32 -2.30
CA LYS A 39 2.03 5.24 -2.58
C LYS A 39 2.38 4.07 -3.51
N LEU A 40 1.71 2.92 -3.38
CA LEU A 40 1.87 1.80 -4.33
C LEU A 40 1.47 2.23 -5.75
N ILE A 41 0.35 2.93 -5.90
CA ILE A 41 -0.12 3.48 -7.18
C ILE A 41 0.89 4.46 -7.78
N GLN A 42 1.43 5.40 -6.98
CA GLN A 42 2.47 6.33 -7.42
C GLN A 42 3.75 5.64 -7.91
N GLU A 43 3.99 4.42 -7.45
CA GLU A 43 5.15 3.58 -7.80
C GLU A 43 4.80 2.53 -8.87
N GLU A 44 3.64 2.68 -9.53
CA GLU A 44 3.14 1.84 -10.62
C GLU A 44 2.78 0.39 -10.22
N ILE A 45 2.50 0.17 -8.93
CA ILE A 45 2.03 -1.11 -8.40
C ILE A 45 0.51 -1.02 -8.25
N THR A 46 -0.24 -1.58 -9.20
CA THR A 46 -1.71 -1.49 -9.24
C THR A 46 -2.43 -2.82 -9.02
N ASP A 47 -1.71 -3.94 -9.05
CA ASP A 47 -2.28 -5.27 -8.80
C ASP A 47 -2.34 -5.58 -7.31
N PHE A 48 -3.30 -4.97 -6.61
CA PHE A 48 -3.59 -5.26 -5.21
C PHE A 48 -5.06 -5.04 -4.89
N ARG A 49 -5.50 -5.58 -3.75
CA ARG A 49 -6.82 -5.31 -3.18
C ARG A 49 -6.68 -4.49 -1.91
N LEU A 50 -7.61 -3.56 -1.71
CA LEU A 50 -7.72 -2.78 -0.50
C LEU A 50 -8.79 -3.39 0.41
N LEU A 51 -8.49 -3.48 1.71
CA LEU A 51 -9.47 -3.84 2.73
C LEU A 51 -9.55 -2.68 3.73
N VAL A 52 -10.73 -2.06 3.80
CA VAL A 52 -11.07 -0.97 4.72
C VAL A 52 -12.48 -1.24 5.27
N SER A 53 -12.86 -0.57 6.36
CA SER A 53 -14.25 -0.66 6.83
C SER A 53 -15.21 0.00 5.84
N ASP A 54 -16.46 -0.47 5.79
CA ASP A 54 -17.47 0.00 4.84
C ASP A 54 -17.69 1.51 4.94
N GLU A 55 -17.66 2.07 6.16
CA GLU A 55 -17.84 3.51 6.40
C GLU A 55 -16.69 4.37 5.86
N PHE A 56 -15.53 3.76 5.57
CA PHE A 56 -14.38 4.47 5.00
C PHE A 56 -14.34 4.41 3.47
N TYR A 57 -15.15 3.54 2.86
CA TYR A 57 -15.16 3.37 1.40
C TYR A 57 -15.80 4.57 0.67
N GLU A 58 -16.75 5.29 1.29
CA GLU A 58 -17.52 6.34 0.62
C GLU A 58 -16.69 7.60 0.23
N GLU A 59 -15.44 7.73 0.69
CA GLU A 59 -14.55 8.86 0.37
C GLU A 59 -13.32 8.46 -0.47
N TRP A 60 -13.36 7.31 -1.16
CA TRP A 60 -12.19 6.75 -1.87
C TRP A 60 -12.42 6.31 -3.32
#